data_AF-A0A937SL04-F1
#
_entry.id   AF-A0A937SL04-F1
#
_cell.length_a   1.000
_cell.length_b   1.000
_cell.length_c   1.000
_cell.angle_alpha   90.00
_cell.angle_beta   90.00
_cell.angle_gamma   90.00
#
_symmetry.space_group_name_H-M   'P 1'
#
loop_
_entity.id
_entity.type
_entity.pdbx_description
1 polymer ?
#
loop_
_entity_poly.entity_id
_entity_poly.type
_entity_poly.pdbx_seq_one_letter_code
_entity_poly.pdbx_strand_id
1 'polypeptide(L)' 'MSELQIISATVCPYAQRTRMVLQEKNLEFEVVEIDLKNKPDWFNDVSPYSKVPVL' A
#
# COMPACT_ATOMS: atom_id res chain seq x y z
N MET A 1 11.38 1.75 13.25
CA MET A 1 11.42 1.99 11.79
C MET A 1 11.26 0.62 11.18
N SER A 2 10.02 0.23 10.90
CA SER A 2 9.74 -1.06 10.28
C SER A 2 10.29 -1.09 8.85
N GLU A 3 10.92 -2.19 8.46
CA GLU A 3 11.43 -2.37 7.08
C GLU A 3 10.31 -2.61 6.06
N LEU A 4 9.08 -2.91 6.52
CA LEU A 4 7.94 -3.20 5.67
C LEU A 4 7.09 -1.95 5.41
N GLN A 5 6.85 -1.64 4.14
CA GLN A 5 5.99 -0.53 3.73
C GLN A 5 4.87 -1.07 2.83
N ILE A 6 3.63 -0.64 3.07
CA ILE A 6 2.50 -0.94 2.19
C ILE A 6 2.02 0.32 1.51
N ILE A 7 2.05 0.33 0.18
CA ILE A 7 1.42 1.37 -0.63
C ILE A 7 -0.07 1.04 -0.72
N SER A 8 -0.89 1.93 -0.17
CA SER A 8 -2.33 1.75 0.02
C SER A 8 -3.10 2.93 -0.57
N ALA A 9 -4.40 2.72 -0.77
CA ALA A 9 -5.34 3.79 -1.02
C ALA A 9 -6.59 3.56 -0.18
N THR A 10 -7.03 4.58 0.53
CA THR A 10 -8.14 4.54 1.49
C THR A 10 -9.43 3.98 0.86
N VAL A 11 -9.67 4.27 -0.43
CA VAL A 11 -10.85 3.81 -1.17
C VAL A 11 -10.76 2.36 -1.66
N CYS A 12 -9.59 1.71 -1.56
CA CYS A 12 -9.37 0.39 -2.14
C CYS A 12 -9.62 -0.75 -1.14
N PRO A 13 -10.65 -1.61 -1.35
CA PRO A 13 -10.93 -2.73 -0.45
C PRO A 13 -9.83 -3.80 -0.49
N TYR A 14 -9.09 -3.94 -1.61
CA TYR A 14 -7.98 -4.88 -1.71
C TYR A 14 -6.80 -4.44 -0.85
N ALA A 15 -6.49 -3.15 -0.82
CA ALA A 15 -5.43 -2.60 0.04
C ALA A 15 -5.80 -2.70 1.52
N GLN A 16 -7.07 -2.49 1.86
CA GLN A 16 -7.57 -2.71 3.21
C GLN A 16 -7.38 -4.16 3.69
N ARG A 17 -7.66 -5.16 2.84
CA ARG A 17 -7.46 -6.58 3.18
C ARG A 17 -6.01 -6.88 3.53
N THR A 18 -5.06 -6.38 2.75
CA THR A 18 -3.63 -6.59 3.04
C THR A 18 -3.23 -5.94 4.37
N ARG A 19 -3.69 -4.71 4.65
CA ARG A 19 -3.47 -4.06 5.96
C ARG A 19 -4.01 -4.89 7.12
N MET A 20 -5.22 -5.43 6.99
CA MET A 20 -5.81 -6.31 8.01
C MET A 20 -4.96 -7.55 8.26
N VAL A 21 -4.44 -8.19 7.20
CA VAL A 21 -3.58 -9.38 7.36
C VAL A 21 -2.25 -9.03 8.05
N LEU A 22 -1.64 -7.89 7.73
CA LEU A 22 -0.41 -7.45 8.39
C LEU A 22 -0.66 -7.16 9.88
N GLN A 23 -1.79 -6.53 10.22
CA GLN A 23 -2.21 -6.29 11.60
C GLN A 23 -2.48 -7.60 12.35
N GLU A 24 -3.23 -8.53 11.75
CA GLU A 24 -3.54 -9.84 12.35
C GLU A 24 -2.27 -10.67 12.60
N LYS A 25 -1.26 -10.51 11.75
CA LYS A 25 0.07 -11.13 11.92
C LYS A 25 0.97 -10.38 12.90
N ASN A 26 0.50 -9.29 13.49
CA ASN A 26 1.25 -8.43 14.41
C ASN A 26 2.62 -7.99 13.85
N LEU A 27 2.65 -7.68 12.54
CA LEU A 27 3.83 -7.14 11.87
C LEU A 27 3.88 -5.63 12.05
N GLU A 28 5.06 -5.08 12.29
CA GLU A 28 5.28 -3.63 12.21
C GLU A 28 5.41 -3.25 10.73
N PHE A 29 4.60 -2.29 10.27
CA PHE A 29 4.64 -1.79 8.90
C PHE A 29 4.19 -0.33 8.83
N GLU A 30 4.68 0.37 7.82
CA GLU A 30 4.25 1.73 7.50
C GLU A 30 3.25 1.72 6.34
N VAL A 31 2.25 2.59 6.40
CA VAL A 31 1.27 2.76 5.33
C VAL A 31 1.60 4.02 4.54
N VAL A 32 1.90 3.84 3.25
CA VAL A 32 2.06 4.94 2.30
C VAL A 32 0.76 5.10 1.53
N GLU A 33 -0.03 6.09 1.90
CA GLU A 33 -1.29 6.40 1.22
C GLU A 33 -1.04 7.21 -0.06
N ILE A 34 -1.64 6.78 -1.17
CA ILE A 34 -1.60 7.47 -2.45
C ILE A 34 -3.00 7.80 -2.96
N ASP A 35 -3.10 8.90 -3.71
CA ASP A 35 -4.30 9.20 -4.47
C ASP A 35 -4.28 8.43 -5.80
N LEU A 36 -5.30 7.59 -6.02
CA LEU A 36 -5.44 6.82 -7.26
C LEU A 36 -5.78 7.68 -8.48
N LYS A 37 -6.35 8.88 -8.27
CA LYS A 37 -6.64 9.86 -9.33
C LYS A 37 -5.42 10.69 -9.69
N ASN A 38 -4.57 10.97 -8.72
CA ASN A 38 -3.35 11.75 -8.88
C ASN A 38 -2.15 10.94 -8.35
N LYS A 39 -1.75 9.92 -9.11
CA LYS A 39 -0.70 9.00 -8.71
C LYS A 39 0.65 9.71 -8.71
N PRO A 40 1.48 9.54 -7.66
CA PRO A 40 2.85 10.06 -7.66
C PRO A 40 3.66 9.48 -8.81
N ASP A 41 4.62 10.24 -9.35
CA ASP A 41 5.45 9.81 -10.48
C ASP A 41 6.22 8.51 -10.17
N TRP A 42 6.73 8.39 -8.94
CA TRP A 42 7.47 7.21 -8.47
C TRP A 42 6.61 5.93 -8.40
N PHE A 43 5.28 6.04 -8.37
CA PHE A 43 4.42 4.88 -8.14
C PHE A 43 4.45 3.89 -9.31
N ASN A 44 4.66 4.37 -10.54
CA ASN A 44 4.72 3.49 -11.70
C ASN A 44 6.00 2.64 -11.74
N ASP A 45 7.09 3.12 -11.14
CA ASP A 45 8.33 2.37 -11.02
C ASP A 45 8.18 1.20 -10.02
N VAL A 46 7.36 1.40 -8.99
CA VAL A 46 7.11 0.42 -7.93
C VAL A 46 5.94 -0.52 -8.27
N SER A 47 4.94 -0.03 -9.01
CA SER A 47 3.79 -0.80 -9.48
C SER A 47 3.71 -0.76 -11.00
N PRO A 48 4.31 -1.73 -11.71
CA PRO A 48 4.23 -1.82 -13.18
C PRO A 48 2.79 -1.92 -13.71
N TYR A 49 1.86 -2.39 -12.87
CA TYR A 49 0.42 -2.45 -13.19
C TYR A 49 -0.36 -1.22 -12.73
N SER A 50 0.31 -0.24 -12.11
CA SER A 50 -0.25 0.97 -11.53
C SER A 50 -1.44 0.71 -10.60
N LYS A 51 -1.34 -0.35 -9.78
CA LYS A 51 -2.38 -0.83 -8.85
C LYS A 51 -1.84 -0.94 -7.42
N VAL A 52 -2.75 -0.75 -6.47
CA VAL A 52 -2.54 -1.04 -5.04
C VAL A 52 -3.33 -2.29 -4.65
N PRO A 53 -2.96 -3.03 -3.59
CA PRO A 53 -1.80 -2.82 -2.70
C PRO A 53 -0.46 -3.19 -3.32
N VAL A 54 0.62 -2.59 -2.82
CA VAL A 54 2.01 -3.02 -3.08
C VAL A 54 2.75 -3.09 -1.73
N LEU A 55 3.57 -4.13 -1.55
CA LEU A 55 4.46 -4.35 -0.40
C LEU A 55 5.92 -4.28 -0.84
#